data_AF-A0A2R5L1P3-F1
#
_entry.id   AF-A0A2R5L1P3-F1
#
_cell.length_a   1.000
_cell.length_b   1.000
_cell.length_c   1.000
_cell.angle_alpha   90.00
_cell.angle_beta   90.00
_cell.angle_gamma   90.00
#
_symmetry.space_group_name_H-M   'P 1'
#
loop_
_entity.id
_entity.type
_entity.pdbx_description
1 polymer ?
#
loop_
_entity_poly.entity_id
_entity_poly.type
_entity_poly.pdbx_seq_one_letter_code
_entity_poly.pdbx_strand_id
1 'polypeptide(L)'
;IASGSGAIFGASGGVMEAALRSVYEILTKEELKDVEFKAVRGMKGIKEATVNINGSDIKVAVAHGLGNAKIIMEEIRAGKCDYTFVEIMGCIGGCIGGGGQPIEKTQDTKQKRMDALYAIDG
;
A
#
# COMPACT_ATOMS: atom_id res chain seq x y z
N ILE A 1 -2.48 -22.03 4.11
CA ILE A 1 -3.31 -21.38 3.07
C ILE A 1 -3.33 -19.89 3.43
N ALA A 2 -2.88 -19.01 2.54
CA ALA A 2 -2.89 -17.55 2.74
C ALA A 2 -3.94 -16.93 1.80
N SER A 3 -4.58 -15.83 2.19
CA SER A 3 -5.49 -15.07 1.31
C SER A 3 -4.70 -14.26 0.27
N GLY A 4 -5.32 -13.90 -0.87
CA GLY A 4 -4.72 -13.00 -1.87
C GLY A 4 -4.24 -11.69 -1.24
N SER A 5 -5.06 -11.12 -0.34
CA SER A 5 -4.69 -9.93 0.45
C SER A 5 -3.44 -10.13 1.32
N GLY A 6 -3.20 -11.35 1.82
CA GLY A 6 -1.97 -11.70 2.53
C GLY A 6 -0.76 -11.89 1.60
N ALA A 7 -0.97 -12.23 0.34
CA ALA A 7 0.09 -12.38 -0.65
C ALA A 7 0.70 -11.02 -1.05
N ILE A 8 -0.11 -9.96 -1.13
CA ILE A 8 0.37 -8.63 -1.55
C ILE A 8 1.04 -7.81 -0.44
N PHE A 9 0.98 -8.23 0.83
CA PHE A 9 1.59 -7.53 1.98
C PHE A 9 3.07 -7.17 1.79
N GLY A 10 3.82 -7.96 1.02
CA GLY A 10 5.24 -7.74 0.77
C GLY A 10 5.56 -6.54 -0.13
N ALA A 11 4.58 -6.06 -0.90
CA ALA A 11 4.68 -4.89 -1.76
C ALA A 11 4.20 -3.63 -1.00
N SER A 12 4.87 -2.50 -1.21
CA SER A 12 4.36 -1.22 -0.69
C SER A 12 2.99 -0.92 -1.28
N GLY A 13 2.01 -0.67 -0.40
CA GLY A 13 0.60 -0.48 -0.73
C GLY A 13 -0.25 -1.73 -0.60
N GLY A 14 0.36 -2.91 -0.44
CA GLY A 14 -0.38 -4.16 -0.27
C GLY A 14 -1.06 -4.29 1.09
N VAL A 15 -0.48 -3.73 2.15
CA VAL A 15 -1.11 -3.71 3.49
C VAL A 15 -2.31 -2.77 3.49
N MET A 16 -2.14 -1.58 2.91
CA MET A 16 -3.19 -0.60 2.69
C MET A 16 -4.35 -1.19 1.90
N GLU A 17 -4.05 -1.84 0.77
CA GLU A 17 -5.04 -2.49 -0.07
C GLU A 17 -5.79 -3.59 0.70
N ALA A 18 -5.09 -4.48 1.40
CA ALA A 18 -5.70 -5.52 2.22
C ALA A 18 -6.64 -4.95 3.31
N ALA A 19 -6.19 -3.91 4.01
CA ALA A 19 -6.98 -3.27 5.07
C ALA A 19 -8.25 -2.60 4.51
N LEU A 20 -8.15 -1.90 3.38
CA LEU A 20 -9.29 -1.26 2.73
C LEU A 20 -10.32 -2.28 2.25
N ARG A 21 -9.90 -3.44 1.71
CA ARG A 21 -10.79 -4.55 1.36
C ARG A 21 -11.58 -5.03 2.58
N SER A 22 -10.90 -5.28 3.70
CA SER A 22 -11.56 -5.71 4.94
C SER A 22 -12.53 -4.66 5.50
N VAL A 23 -12.13 -3.38 5.53
CA VAL A 23 -12.98 -2.29 6.01
C VAL A 23 -14.23 -2.15 5.14
N TYR A 24 -14.10 -2.28 3.83
CA TYR A 24 -15.24 -2.24 2.91
C TYR A 24 -16.26 -3.33 3.23
N GLU A 25 -15.84 -4.59 3.31
CA GLU A 25 -16.75 -5.72 3.58
C GLU A 25 -17.42 -5.59 4.96
N ILE A 26 -16.68 -5.12 5.97
CA ILE A 26 -17.21 -4.93 7.32
C ILE A 26 -18.33 -3.86 7.32
N LEU A 27 -18.11 -2.75 6.62
CA LEU A 27 -19.03 -1.60 6.60
C LEU A 27 -20.22 -1.78 5.66
N THR A 28 -20.01 -2.39 4.50
CA THR A 28 -21.04 -2.58 3.48
C THR A 28 -21.82 -3.88 3.65
N LYS A 29 -21.24 -4.88 4.34
CA LYS A 29 -21.73 -6.28 4.38
C LYS A 29 -21.81 -6.93 2.99
N GLU A 30 -21.17 -6.33 2.00
CA GLU A 30 -21.09 -6.84 0.64
C GLU A 30 -19.68 -7.30 0.33
N GLU A 31 -19.57 -8.35 -0.49
CA GLU A 31 -18.29 -8.83 -0.99
C GLU A 31 -17.75 -7.84 -2.04
N LEU A 32 -16.52 -7.38 -1.85
CA LEU A 32 -15.89 -6.42 -2.74
C LEU A 32 -15.54 -7.09 -4.07
N LYS A 33 -16.32 -6.83 -5.13
CA LYS A 33 -16.12 -7.50 -6.42
C LYS A 33 -14.93 -6.99 -7.22
N ASP A 34 -14.65 -5.67 -7.21
CA ASP A 34 -13.55 -5.12 -8.03
C ASP A 34 -13.21 -3.65 -7.71
N VAL A 35 -12.78 -3.36 -6.48
CA VAL A 35 -12.08 -2.09 -6.21
C VAL A 35 -10.59 -2.40 -6.20
N GLU A 36 -10.00 -2.48 -7.39
CA GLU A 36 -8.54 -2.51 -7.48
C GLU A 36 -8.02 -1.13 -7.05
N PHE A 37 -7.48 -1.08 -5.84
CA PHE A 37 -6.84 0.10 -5.25
C PHE A 37 -5.51 0.44 -5.94
N LYS A 38 -5.49 0.48 -7.28
CA LYS A 38 -4.31 0.72 -8.12
C LYS A 38 -3.56 2.00 -7.74
N ALA A 39 -4.27 2.99 -7.22
CA ALA A 39 -3.71 4.25 -6.76
C ALA A 39 -2.67 4.08 -5.63
N VAL A 40 -2.73 2.99 -4.84
CA VAL A 40 -1.74 2.71 -3.79
C VAL A 40 -0.66 1.70 -4.22
N ARG A 41 -0.76 1.13 -5.42
CA ARG A 41 0.22 0.19 -5.98
C ARG A 41 1.43 0.91 -6.60
N GLY A 42 2.50 0.16 -6.85
CA GLY A 42 3.68 0.65 -7.59
C GLY A 42 4.79 1.27 -6.73
N MET A 43 5.83 1.77 -7.40
CA MET A 43 7.12 2.16 -6.83
C MET A 43 7.29 3.67 -6.55
N LYS A 44 6.21 4.46 -6.67
CA LYS A 44 6.26 5.87 -6.28
C LYS A 44 6.43 5.96 -4.77
N GLY A 45 7.41 6.76 -4.34
CA GLY A 45 7.83 6.86 -2.93
C GLY A 45 6.74 7.30 -1.95
N ILE A 46 5.81 8.15 -2.41
CA ILE A 46 4.59 8.56 -1.71
C ILE A 46 3.43 8.39 -2.69
N LYS A 47 2.39 7.69 -2.26
CA LYS A 47 1.17 7.43 -3.00
C LYS A 47 -0.01 7.87 -2.14
N GLU A 48 -0.97 8.53 -2.74
CA GLU A 48 -2.15 9.05 -2.06
C GLU A 48 -3.37 8.66 -2.85
N ALA A 49 -4.46 8.35 -2.15
CA ALA A 49 -5.73 8.03 -2.76
C ALA A 49 -6.88 8.46 -1.85
N THR A 50 -8.03 8.74 -2.45
CA THR A 50 -9.30 8.85 -1.73
C THR A 50 -10.18 7.71 -2.18
N VAL A 51 -10.70 6.96 -1.20
CA VAL A 51 -11.61 5.84 -1.44
C VAL A 51 -12.95 6.20 -0.83
N ASN A 52 -14.01 6.20 -1.63
CA ASN A 52 -15.35 6.32 -1.09
C ASN A 52 -15.84 4.93 -0.63
N ILE A 53 -16.13 4.78 0.65
CA ILE A 53 -16.73 3.57 1.23
C ILE A 53 -18.07 3.97 1.83
N ASN A 54 -19.17 3.51 1.20
CA ASN A 54 -20.53 3.76 1.68
C ASN A 54 -20.82 5.25 1.96
N GLY A 55 -20.39 6.14 1.07
CA GLY A 55 -20.60 7.59 1.21
C GLY A 55 -19.59 8.30 2.12
N SER A 56 -18.63 7.59 2.73
CA SER A 56 -17.53 8.17 3.48
C SER A 56 -16.24 8.20 2.65
N ASP A 57 -15.66 9.38 2.47
CA ASP A 57 -14.37 9.54 1.81
C ASP A 57 -13.22 9.21 2.77
N ILE A 58 -12.56 8.08 2.53
CA ILE A 58 -11.39 7.63 3.27
C ILE A 58 -10.14 8.06 2.52
N LYS A 59 -9.44 9.06 3.06
CA LYS A 59 -8.18 9.56 2.51
C LYS A 59 -7.03 8.72 3.03
N VAL A 60 -6.24 8.15 2.12
CA VAL A 60 -5.14 7.26 2.48
C VAL A 60 -3.82 7.71 1.87
N ALA A 61 -2.74 7.45 2.60
CA ALA A 61 -1.38 7.64 2.10
C ALA A 61 -0.55 6.38 2.31
N VAL A 62 0.34 6.09 1.36
CA VAL A 62 1.31 5.00 1.42
C VAL A 62 2.67 5.59 1.11
N ALA A 63 3.62 5.43 2.03
CA ALA A 63 4.99 5.85 1.82
C ALA A 63 5.97 4.69 2.04
N HIS A 64 7.00 4.62 1.20
CA HIS A 64 8.09 3.68 1.39
C HIS A 64 9.45 4.37 1.37
N GLY A 65 10.35 3.95 2.27
CA GLY A 65 11.59 4.65 2.56
C GLY A 65 11.39 5.73 3.62
N LEU A 66 12.28 5.77 4.62
CA LEU A 66 12.16 6.67 5.77
C LEU A 66 12.21 8.17 5.40
N GLY A 67 12.86 8.53 4.30
CA GLY A 67 12.85 9.91 3.78
C GLY A 67 11.45 10.37 3.39
N ASN A 68 10.68 9.51 2.73
CA ASN A 68 9.28 9.78 2.36
C ASN A 68 8.36 9.76 3.58
N ALA A 69 8.61 8.84 4.52
CA ALA A 69 7.88 8.80 5.77
C ALA A 69 8.00 10.13 6.53
N LYS A 70 9.20 10.71 6.59
CA LYS A 70 9.43 12.01 7.24
C LYS A 70 8.55 13.12 6.64
N ILE A 71 8.44 13.18 5.31
CA ILE A 71 7.61 14.18 4.60
C ILE A 71 6.15 14.08 5.06
N ILE A 72 5.58 12.87 5.02
CA ILE A 72 4.18 12.64 5.44
C ILE A 72 3.97 13.02 6.91
N MET A 73 4.90 12.65 7.79
CA MET A 73 4.79 12.99 9.22
C MET A 73 4.87 14.50 9.47
N GLU A 74 5.65 15.23 8.69
CA GLU A 74 5.74 16.70 8.76
C GLU A 74 4.47 17.37 8.24
N GLU A 75 3.88 16.89 7.15
CA GLU A 75 2.60 17.39 6.62
C GLU A 75 1.44 17.17 7.60
N ILE A 76 1.37 15.98 8.22
CA ILE A 76 0.39 15.66 9.27
C ILE A 76 0.55 16.61 10.45
N ARG A 77 1.79 16.79 10.94
CA ARG A 77 2.08 17.68 12.07
C ARG A 77 1.74 19.14 11.75
N ALA A 78 1.96 19.57 10.52
CA ALA A 78 1.65 20.91 10.06
C ALA A 78 0.16 21.15 9.77
N GLY A 79 -0.70 20.13 9.89
CA GLY A 79 -2.12 20.21 9.56
C GLY A 79 -2.41 20.43 8.07
N LYS A 80 -1.47 20.04 7.19
CA LYS A 80 -1.58 20.24 5.74
C LYS A 80 -2.30 19.12 5.00
N CYS A 81 -2.52 18.00 5.69
CA CYS A 81 -3.20 16.83 5.16
C CYS A 81 -4.13 16.23 6.21
N ASP A 82 -5.20 15.58 5.75
CA ASP A 82 -6.25 14.99 6.57
C ASP A 82 -6.43 13.49 6.26
N TYR A 83 -5.31 12.76 6.17
CA TYR A 83 -5.32 11.31 5.95
C TYR A 83 -5.99 10.57 7.11
N THR A 84 -6.89 9.64 6.79
CA THR A 84 -7.55 8.73 7.74
C THR A 84 -6.66 7.54 8.08
N PHE A 85 -5.89 7.04 7.10
CA PHE A 85 -5.03 5.88 7.29
C PHE A 85 -3.74 6.02 6.48
N VAL A 86 -2.60 5.69 7.10
CA VAL A 86 -1.27 5.84 6.51
C VAL A 86 -0.48 4.54 6.66
N GLU A 87 0.01 4.00 5.55
CA GLU A 87 0.98 2.89 5.52
C GLU A 87 2.40 3.44 5.36
N ILE A 88 3.31 3.04 6.26
CA ILE A 88 4.75 3.38 6.19
C ILE A 88 5.58 2.11 6.09
N MET A 89 6.38 1.99 5.04
CA MET A 89 7.34 0.91 4.83
C MET A 89 8.77 1.45 4.91
N GLY A 90 9.64 0.83 5.71
CA GLY A 90 11.01 1.31 5.88
C GLY A 90 11.90 1.17 4.63
N CYS A 91 11.63 0.14 3.81
CA CYS A 91 12.46 -0.22 2.64
C CYS A 91 11.82 0.25 1.33
N ILE A 92 12.65 0.58 0.33
CA ILE A 92 12.19 1.03 -1.00
C ILE A 92 11.43 -0.10 -1.69
N GLY A 93 10.15 0.14 -2.03
CA GLY A 93 9.25 -0.83 -2.65
C GLY A 93 8.55 -1.77 -1.67
N GLY A 94 8.80 -1.66 -0.37
CA GLY A 94 8.28 -2.57 0.66
C GLY A 94 9.26 -3.69 1.04
N CYS A 95 8.74 -4.75 1.65
CA CYS A 95 9.54 -5.89 2.14
C CYS A 95 10.28 -6.65 1.02
N ILE A 96 9.78 -6.59 -0.22
CA ILE A 96 10.47 -7.09 -1.43
C ILE A 96 11.85 -6.45 -1.67
N GLY A 97 12.08 -5.26 -1.12
CA GLY A 97 13.34 -4.51 -1.16
C GLY A 97 14.08 -4.50 0.18
N GLY A 98 13.69 -5.37 1.12
CA GLY A 98 14.30 -5.47 2.44
C GLY A 98 15.77 -5.90 2.41
N GLY A 99 16.54 -5.49 3.41
CA GLY A 99 17.99 -5.75 3.49
C GLY A 99 18.38 -7.23 3.60
N GLY A 100 17.44 -8.13 3.89
CA GLY A 100 17.65 -9.58 3.89
C GLY A 100 17.46 -10.24 2.51
N GLN A 101 17.11 -9.48 1.48
CA GLN A 101 16.91 -10.00 0.13
C GLN A 101 18.25 -10.17 -0.61
N PRO A 102 18.32 -11.03 -1.65
CA PRO A 102 19.50 -11.12 -2.51
C PRO A 102 19.96 -9.76 -3.00
N ILE A 103 21.28 -9.54 -3.01
CA ILE A 103 21.88 -8.26 -3.43
C ILE A 103 21.66 -8.09 -4.93
N GLU A 104 20.92 -7.04 -5.30
CA GLU A 104 20.56 -6.74 -6.68
C GLU A 104 21.32 -5.51 -7.20
N LYS A 105 21.67 -5.53 -8.50
CA LYS A 105 22.31 -4.39 -9.18
C LYS A 105 21.31 -3.40 -9.78
N THR A 106 20.02 -3.75 -9.88
CA THR A 106 19.02 -2.95 -10.60
C THR A 106 17.70 -2.82 -9.82
N GLN A 107 16.97 -1.74 -10.05
CA GLN A 107 15.62 -1.54 -9.50
C GLN A 107 14.57 -2.42 -10.18
N ASP A 108 14.86 -2.92 -11.39
CA ASP A 108 13.95 -3.75 -12.20
C ASP A 108 13.56 -5.05 -11.47
N THR A 109 14.49 -5.64 -10.71
CA THR A 109 14.19 -6.84 -9.90
C THR A 109 13.11 -6.58 -8.85
N LYS A 110 13.05 -5.37 -8.28
CA LYS A 110 12.03 -5.04 -7.27
C LYS A 110 10.65 -4.93 -7.90
N GLN A 111 10.54 -4.32 -9.09
CA GLN A 111 9.28 -4.26 -9.81
C GLN A 111 8.77 -5.67 -10.14
N LYS A 112 9.64 -6.55 -10.67
CA LYS A 112 9.28 -7.94 -10.95
C LYS A 112 8.83 -8.72 -9.72
N ARG A 113 9.47 -8.50 -8.56
CA ARG A 113 9.04 -9.10 -7.29
C ARG A 113 7.65 -8.61 -6.87
N MET A 114 7.39 -7.31 -7.04
CA MET A 114 6.06 -6.73 -6.78
C MET A 114 5.01 -7.32 -7.71
N ASP A 115 5.28 -7.39 -9.01
CA ASP A 115 4.37 -7.95 -10.01
C ASP A 115 4.07 -9.43 -9.72
N ALA A 116 5.07 -10.20 -9.28
CA ALA A 116 4.89 -11.58 -8.87
C ALA A 116 3.96 -11.74 -7.65
N LEU A 117 4.00 -10.81 -6.68
CA LEU A 117 3.06 -10.83 -5.56
C LEU A 117 1.63 -10.53 -6.02
N TYR A 118 1.45 -9.54 -6.91
CA TYR A 118 0.14 -9.23 -7.47
C TYR A 118 -0.41 -10.33 -8.38
N ALA A 119 0.45 -11.10 -9.06
CA ALA A 119 0.03 -12.27 -9.84
C ALA A 119 -0.53 -13.41 -8.96
N ILE A 120 -0.21 -13.42 -7.66
CA ILE A 120 -0.74 -14.40 -6.69
C ILE A 120 -2.07 -13.91 -6.07
N ASP A 121 -2.40 -12.61 -6.18
CA ASP A 121 -3.54 -11.97 -5.50
C ASP A 121 -4.92 -12.49 -5.94
N GLY A 122 -5.02 -13.23 -7.05
CA GLY A 122 -6.26 -13.88 -7.50
C GLY A 122 -7.17 -12.97 -8.28
#